data_AF-A0A258B9M7-F1
#
_entry.id   AF-A0A258B9M7-F1
#
_cell.length_a   1.000
_cell.length_b   1.000
_cell.length_c   1.000
_cell.angle_alpha   90.00
_cell.angle_beta   90.00
_cell.angle_gamma   90.00
#
_symmetry.space_group_name_H-M   'P 1'
#
loop_
_entity.id
_entity.type
_entity.pdbx_description
1 polymer ?
#
loop_
_entity_poly.entity_id
_entity_poly.type
_entity_poly.pdbx_seq_one_letter_code
_entity_poly.pdbx_strand_id
1 'polypeptide(L)'
;MVLGELGFAEILLEEPKLYLVKPIAKSSESQWNWQAFIASVNQSLPPPQPEKQTNPLKVSVQKFIIGNATLSLLDVGSKIQEELKSFSIQLANIANYDKSGEVNGVVGQYGLNLGAIQFRLPGLNKRISLKQVAVKGALDNSGTESLGAQVDFELDDGRIFTHWDLRADKSISGKIRIENLALEPFIPLLPANHELRAKSGSVQSESVIDIKGDAFSIAGDLHLNDLDIWEAGQQHALLTWKAGDVNQFNFRHSKALGSKLSVEALVVSQPVFRFEIDEKGFSNFRRLFSKSVNSELTQVGDQEDSPSSSPAQFQMDMKTIKLRDGEVLFADLAMRPQFHVDIRRFNATVRSVSNAPGKSSSIDIDGVVAKSGSMRAKGQASFDDPRRNNDLTLNFKDLPLNAFNPAVMTFAGHQITGGRLNLNLHYQAKDGELKGSNQIVIKKVELGGEVSDFQGKKLPLGLAIALLEDSDDTIDVTINIAGNVDAPEFSASGLVWQAISNVLTNVATAPFRALGALLGMGRLVGF
;
A
#
# COMPACT_ATOMS: atom_id res chain seq x y z
N MET A 1 -24.34 59.92 8.22
CA MET A 1 -23.96 58.80 9.11
C MET A 1 -24.97 57.70 8.84
N VAL A 2 -24.59 56.68 8.08
CA VAL A 2 -25.46 55.52 7.81
C VAL A 2 -25.28 54.57 8.99
N LEU A 3 -26.09 54.74 10.03
CA LEU A 3 -26.50 53.63 10.90
C LEU A 3 -27.42 52.77 10.04
N GLY A 4 -26.85 51.92 9.18
CA GLY A 4 -27.64 51.23 8.17
C GLY A 4 -27.12 49.83 7.91
N GLU A 5 -28.06 48.96 7.61
CA GLU A 5 -27.81 47.66 7.03
C GLU A 5 -27.82 47.82 5.50
N LEU A 6 -26.81 47.28 4.83
CA LEU A 6 -26.74 47.23 3.39
C LEU A 6 -27.00 45.78 2.95
N GLY A 7 -28.20 45.54 2.42
CA GLY A 7 -28.63 44.22 1.94
C GLY A 7 -28.70 44.17 0.42
N PHE A 8 -28.13 43.12 -0.17
CA PHE A 8 -28.28 42.79 -1.59
C PHE A 8 -29.11 41.51 -1.73
N ALA A 9 -30.17 41.56 -2.55
CA ALA A 9 -30.98 40.37 -2.82
C ALA A 9 -30.24 39.38 -3.74
N GLU A 10 -29.69 39.88 -4.84
CA GLU A 10 -28.97 39.06 -5.80
C GLU A 10 -27.83 39.83 -6.45
N ILE A 11 -26.69 39.15 -6.60
CA ILE A 11 -25.56 39.58 -7.42
C ILE A 11 -25.25 38.42 -8.36
N LEU A 12 -25.27 38.67 -9.67
CA LEU A 12 -25.03 37.66 -10.70
C LEU A 12 -23.90 38.12 -11.62
N LEU A 13 -22.91 37.26 -11.82
CA LEU A 13 -21.83 37.41 -12.78
C LEU A 13 -21.85 36.21 -13.72
N GLU A 14 -22.08 36.44 -15.00
CA GLU A 14 -22.06 35.40 -16.03
C GLU A 14 -20.77 35.47 -16.83
N GLU A 15 -20.11 34.32 -16.96
CA GLU A 15 -18.89 34.10 -17.72
C GLU A 15 -17.69 35.02 -17.36
N PRO A 16 -17.45 35.35 -16.08
CA PRO A 16 -16.32 36.20 -15.75
C PRO A 16 -15.00 35.47 -16.04
N LYS A 17 -14.03 36.23 -16.56
CA LYS A 17 -12.68 35.73 -16.87
C LYS A 17 -11.68 36.41 -15.95
N LEU A 18 -11.09 35.63 -15.05
CA LEU A 18 -10.02 36.11 -14.17
C LEU A 18 -8.67 35.68 -14.73
N TYR A 19 -7.78 36.64 -14.91
CA TYR A 19 -6.39 36.42 -15.27
C TYR A 19 -5.50 36.83 -14.11
N LEU A 20 -4.93 35.85 -13.42
CA LEU A 20 -3.97 36.06 -12.35
C LEU A 20 -2.56 35.82 -12.88
N VAL A 21 -1.73 36.86 -12.81
CA VAL A 21 -0.36 36.83 -13.35
C VAL A 21 0.62 37.27 -12.27
N LYS A 22 1.66 36.46 -12.07
CA LYS A 22 2.84 36.78 -11.28
C LYS A 22 4.06 36.85 -12.21
N PRO A 23 4.47 38.05 -12.63
CA PRO A 23 5.59 38.22 -13.54
C PRO A 23 6.93 37.98 -12.83
N ILE A 24 8.00 37.69 -13.58
CA ILE A 24 9.36 37.72 -13.02
C ILE A 24 9.73 39.17 -12.70
N ALA A 25 10.01 39.47 -11.43
CA ALA A 25 10.51 40.78 -11.01
C ALA A 25 12.05 40.84 -11.14
N LYS A 26 12.59 42.00 -11.53
CA LYS A 26 14.04 42.28 -11.57
C LYS A 26 14.62 42.61 -10.19
N SER A 27 13.77 42.84 -9.18
CA SER A 27 14.10 43.09 -7.77
C SER A 27 13.37 42.09 -6.87
N SER A 28 13.74 42.04 -5.58
CA SER A 28 13.56 40.89 -4.68
C SER A 28 12.14 40.42 -4.34
N GLU A 29 11.06 41.02 -4.87
CA GLU A 29 9.71 40.52 -4.61
C GLU A 29 8.82 40.60 -5.86
N SER A 30 8.66 39.46 -6.51
CA SER A 30 7.60 39.25 -7.50
C SER A 30 6.26 39.08 -6.77
N GLN A 31 5.25 39.87 -7.14
CA GLN A 31 3.90 39.84 -6.57
C GLN A 31 2.84 39.60 -7.65
N TRP A 32 1.71 39.03 -7.25
CA TRP A 32 0.57 38.83 -8.15
C TRP A 32 -0.10 40.16 -8.52
N ASN A 33 -0.65 40.25 -9.72
CA ASN A 33 -1.40 41.43 -10.18
C ASN A 33 -2.58 41.82 -9.25
N TRP A 34 -3.25 40.86 -8.60
CA TRP A 34 -4.30 41.17 -7.62
C TRP A 34 -3.76 41.83 -6.35
N GLN A 35 -2.53 41.50 -5.93
CA GLN A 35 -1.88 42.14 -4.78
C GLN A 35 -1.53 43.60 -5.12
N ALA A 36 -1.00 43.83 -6.33
CA ALA A 36 -0.74 45.17 -6.82
C ALA A 36 -2.03 46.01 -6.90
N PHE A 37 -3.14 45.42 -7.37
CA PHE A 37 -4.44 46.08 -7.38
C PHE A 37 -4.89 46.49 -5.97
N ILE A 38 -4.85 45.58 -4.99
CA ILE A 38 -5.21 45.90 -3.60
C ILE A 38 -4.31 47.00 -3.03
N ALA A 39 -3.00 46.94 -3.28
CA ALA A 39 -2.07 47.98 -2.85
C ALA A 39 -2.42 49.35 -3.45
N SER A 40 -2.76 49.42 -4.74
CA SER A 40 -3.18 50.66 -5.40
C SER A 40 -4.51 51.20 -4.86
N VAL A 41 -5.48 50.32 -4.59
CA VAL A 41 -6.75 50.72 -3.95
C VAL A 41 -6.49 51.32 -2.57
N ASN A 42 -5.69 50.65 -1.74
CA ASN A 42 -5.37 51.12 -0.39
C ASN A 42 -4.61 52.46 -0.39
N GLN A 43 -3.71 52.68 -1.35
CA GLN A 43 -3.02 53.97 -1.53
C GLN A 43 -3.98 55.10 -1.94
N SER A 44 -5.10 54.75 -2.59
CA SER A 44 -6.10 55.72 -3.05
C SER A 44 -7.17 56.03 -1.99
N LEU A 45 -7.20 55.27 -0.89
CA LEU A 45 -8.12 55.53 0.21
C LEU A 45 -7.64 56.73 1.04
N PRO A 46 -8.53 57.63 1.47
CA PRO A 46 -8.18 58.73 2.37
C PRO A 46 -7.65 58.18 3.71
N PRO A 47 -6.73 58.91 4.38
CA PRO A 47 -6.18 58.47 5.65
C PRO A 47 -7.29 58.27 6.69
N PRO A 48 -7.18 57.24 7.55
CA PRO A 48 -8.18 56.97 8.57
C PRO A 48 -8.37 58.20 9.46
N GLN A 49 -9.60 58.71 9.55
CA GLN A 49 -9.93 59.81 10.45
C GLN A 49 -9.85 59.32 11.90
N PRO A 50 -9.22 60.09 12.82
CA PRO A 50 -9.18 59.71 14.23
C PRO A 50 -10.59 59.68 14.84
N GLU A 51 -10.93 58.53 15.42
CA GLU A 51 -11.98 58.28 16.42
C GLU A 51 -13.35 58.97 16.20
N LYS A 52 -14.05 58.57 15.14
CA LYS A 52 -15.50 58.40 15.28
C LYS A 52 -15.77 56.92 15.46
N GLN A 53 -16.18 56.55 16.67
CA GLN A 53 -16.72 55.23 16.99
C GLN A 53 -17.99 55.05 16.13
N THR A 54 -17.79 54.48 14.94
CA THR A 54 -18.86 54.16 14.02
C THR A 54 -19.22 52.71 14.32
N ASN A 55 -20.50 52.47 14.63
CA ASN A 55 -21.00 51.11 14.71
C ASN A 55 -20.64 50.41 13.39
N PRO A 56 -20.06 49.20 13.44
CA PRO A 56 -19.64 48.51 12.24
C PRO A 56 -20.83 48.32 11.29
N LEU A 57 -20.63 48.63 10.00
CA LEU A 57 -21.66 48.53 8.97
C LEU A 57 -22.09 47.07 8.81
N LYS A 58 -23.40 46.80 8.88
CA LYS A 58 -23.95 45.49 8.57
C LYS A 58 -24.11 45.34 7.07
N VAL A 59 -23.57 44.27 6.51
CA VAL A 59 -23.64 43.95 5.09
C VAL A 59 -24.16 42.53 4.94
N SER A 60 -25.17 42.35 4.09
CA SER A 60 -25.72 41.04 3.77
C SER A 60 -25.97 40.87 2.27
N VAL A 61 -25.80 39.63 1.79
CA VAL A 61 -26.07 39.23 0.41
C VAL A 61 -26.84 37.91 0.43
N GLN A 62 -28.10 37.93 -0.01
CA GLN A 62 -28.93 36.71 -0.01
C GLN A 62 -28.43 35.69 -1.04
N LYS A 63 -28.04 36.16 -2.23
CA LYS A 63 -27.59 35.29 -3.32
C LYS A 63 -26.48 35.97 -4.13
N PHE A 64 -25.33 35.33 -4.22
CA PHE A 64 -24.22 35.76 -5.08
C PHE A 64 -23.84 34.60 -5.99
N ILE A 65 -23.94 34.78 -7.31
CA ILE A 65 -23.71 33.72 -8.28
C ILE A 65 -22.66 34.16 -9.27
N ILE A 66 -21.68 33.29 -9.48
CA ILE A 66 -20.77 33.31 -10.61
C ILE A 66 -21.07 32.07 -11.44
N GLY A 67 -21.52 32.25 -12.67
CA GLY A 67 -21.79 31.16 -13.61
C GLY A 67 -20.71 31.07 -14.70
N ASN A 68 -20.28 29.86 -15.04
CA ASN A 68 -19.41 29.56 -16.19
C ASN A 68 -18.11 30.41 -16.25
N ALA A 69 -17.48 30.63 -15.10
CA ALA A 69 -16.27 31.42 -14.99
C ALA A 69 -15.03 30.69 -15.50
N THR A 70 -14.03 31.46 -15.90
CA THR A 70 -12.70 30.97 -16.26
C THR A 70 -11.63 31.67 -15.42
N LEU A 71 -10.69 30.89 -14.90
CA LEU A 71 -9.54 31.38 -14.15
C LEU A 71 -8.26 30.92 -14.86
N SER A 72 -7.45 31.87 -15.32
CA SER A 72 -6.11 31.60 -15.85
C SER A 72 -5.07 32.04 -14.81
N LEU A 73 -4.20 31.12 -14.43
CA LEU A 73 -3.12 31.34 -13.47
C LEU A 73 -1.77 31.22 -14.19
N LEU A 74 -0.97 32.28 -14.13
CA LEU A 74 0.38 32.32 -14.70
C LEU A 74 1.39 32.79 -13.65
N ASP A 75 2.23 31.89 -13.15
CA ASP A 75 3.43 32.23 -12.38
C ASP A 75 4.66 32.00 -13.25
N VAL A 76 5.25 33.10 -13.73
CA VAL A 76 6.41 33.04 -14.64
C VAL A 76 7.66 32.55 -13.89
N GLY A 77 7.80 32.84 -12.60
CA GLY A 77 8.94 32.42 -11.79
C GLY A 77 8.92 30.93 -11.48
N SER A 78 7.76 30.40 -11.12
CA SER A 78 7.56 28.97 -10.83
C SER A 78 7.17 28.13 -12.06
N LYS A 79 7.08 28.75 -13.25
CA LYS A 79 6.64 28.12 -14.51
C LYS A 79 5.27 27.46 -14.40
N ILE A 80 4.37 28.02 -13.59
CA ILE A 80 2.99 27.55 -13.46
C ILE A 80 2.17 28.23 -14.54
N GLN A 81 1.47 27.43 -15.34
CA GLN A 81 0.50 27.90 -16.32
C GLN A 81 -0.69 26.96 -16.28
N GLU A 82 -1.73 27.36 -15.57
CA GLU A 82 -2.92 26.55 -15.32
C GLU A 82 -4.17 27.32 -15.72
N GLU A 83 -5.19 26.60 -16.19
CA GLU A 83 -6.46 27.19 -16.59
C GLU A 83 -7.61 26.33 -16.04
N LEU A 84 -8.46 26.94 -15.21
CA LEU A 84 -9.71 26.35 -14.75
C LEU A 84 -10.85 26.95 -15.56
N LYS A 85 -11.57 26.11 -16.31
CA LYS A 85 -12.67 26.52 -17.19
C LYS A 85 -14.01 26.12 -16.60
N SER A 86 -15.02 26.94 -16.88
CA SER A 86 -16.43 26.61 -16.66
C SER A 86 -16.77 26.22 -15.22
N PHE A 87 -16.14 26.89 -14.25
CA PHE A 87 -16.49 26.72 -12.84
C PHE A 87 -17.63 27.66 -12.45
N SER A 88 -18.36 27.33 -11.40
CA SER A 88 -19.37 28.22 -10.81
C SER A 88 -19.18 28.37 -9.32
N ILE A 89 -19.59 29.53 -8.81
CA ILE A 89 -19.62 29.84 -7.38
C ILE A 89 -21.04 30.30 -7.04
N GLN A 90 -21.58 29.80 -5.95
CA GLN A 90 -22.82 30.23 -5.37
C GLN A 90 -22.58 30.50 -3.90
N LEU A 91 -22.77 31.74 -3.47
CA LEU A 91 -22.82 32.11 -2.07
C LEU A 91 -24.26 32.45 -1.72
N ALA A 92 -24.73 31.99 -0.57
CA ALA A 92 -26.09 32.23 -0.12
C ALA A 92 -26.10 32.70 1.33
N ASN A 93 -26.96 33.68 1.62
CA ASN A 93 -27.15 34.25 2.96
C ASN A 93 -25.82 34.69 3.61
N ILE A 94 -24.95 35.33 2.84
CA ILE A 94 -23.68 35.86 3.36
C ILE A 94 -23.97 37.10 4.20
N ALA A 95 -23.45 37.16 5.41
CA ALA A 95 -23.52 38.35 6.25
C ALA A 95 -22.24 38.52 7.07
N ASN A 96 -21.89 39.76 7.42
CA ASN A 96 -20.79 40.05 8.33
C ASN A 96 -21.22 40.14 9.81
N TYR A 97 -22.46 39.73 10.13
CA TYR A 97 -23.01 39.76 11.48
C TYR A 97 -23.67 38.44 11.84
N ASP A 98 -23.67 38.11 13.12
CA ASP A 98 -24.27 36.87 13.63
C ASP A 98 -25.80 36.97 13.84
N LYS A 99 -26.39 35.91 14.42
CA LYS A 99 -27.83 35.84 14.73
C LYS A 99 -28.29 36.89 15.75
N SER A 100 -27.39 37.38 16.60
CA SER A 100 -27.66 38.47 17.55
C SER A 100 -27.55 39.86 16.88
N GLY A 101 -27.04 39.90 15.65
CA GLY A 101 -26.80 41.11 14.89
C GLY A 101 -25.50 41.81 15.28
N GLU A 102 -24.58 41.13 15.95
CA GLU A 102 -23.25 41.64 16.26
C GLU A 102 -22.33 41.42 15.05
N VAL A 103 -21.57 42.44 14.65
CA VAL A 103 -20.58 42.32 13.55
C VAL A 103 -19.32 41.69 14.12
N ASN A 104 -19.23 40.37 14.04
CA ASN A 104 -18.16 39.59 14.68
C ASN A 104 -17.57 38.49 13.78
N GLY A 105 -17.82 38.51 12.48
CA GLY A 105 -17.27 37.51 11.55
C GLY A 105 -18.01 37.46 10.23
N VAL A 106 -17.89 36.34 9.52
CA VAL A 106 -18.66 36.06 8.30
C VAL A 106 -19.48 34.81 8.53
N VAL A 107 -20.78 34.89 8.23
CA VAL A 107 -21.70 33.74 8.21
C VAL A 107 -22.25 33.56 6.81
N GLY A 108 -22.65 32.33 6.50
CA GLY A 108 -23.38 32.03 5.27
C GLY A 108 -22.91 30.75 4.60
N GLN A 109 -23.53 30.43 3.47
CA GLN A 109 -23.31 29.20 2.72
C GLN A 109 -22.52 29.49 1.46
N TYR A 110 -21.68 28.53 1.06
CA TYR A 110 -20.92 28.60 -0.17
C TYR A 110 -21.01 27.27 -0.92
N GLY A 111 -20.96 27.36 -2.24
CA GLY A 111 -20.96 26.24 -3.17
C GLY A 111 -20.06 26.61 -4.34
N LEU A 112 -19.11 25.75 -4.67
CA LEU A 112 -18.21 25.89 -5.80
C LEU A 112 -18.34 24.61 -6.62
N ASN A 113 -18.70 24.72 -7.88
CA ASN A 113 -18.61 23.61 -8.82
C ASN A 113 -17.42 23.85 -9.72
N LEU A 114 -16.40 23.00 -9.61
CA LEU A 114 -15.14 23.12 -10.32
C LEU A 114 -15.08 22.23 -11.57
N GLY A 115 -16.12 21.42 -11.82
CA GLY A 115 -16.15 20.48 -12.93
C GLY A 115 -15.03 19.44 -12.84
N ALA A 116 -14.44 19.08 -13.98
CA ALA A 116 -13.33 18.15 -14.04
C ALA A 116 -12.02 18.85 -13.64
N ILE A 117 -11.27 18.24 -12.72
CA ILE A 117 -9.96 18.75 -12.29
C ILE A 117 -8.90 17.70 -12.55
N GLN A 118 -7.79 18.12 -13.15
CA GLN A 118 -6.57 17.33 -13.25
C GLN A 118 -5.40 18.16 -12.73
N PHE A 119 -4.62 17.61 -11.79
CA PHE A 119 -3.46 18.29 -11.25
C PHE A 119 -2.30 17.34 -11.02
N ARG A 120 -1.07 17.85 -11.15
CA ARG A 120 0.16 17.15 -10.77
C ARG A 120 0.43 17.38 -9.29
N LEU A 121 0.78 16.32 -8.57
CA LEU A 121 1.16 16.44 -7.16
C LEU A 121 2.56 17.06 -7.02
N PRO A 122 2.75 18.12 -6.24
CA PRO A 122 4.08 18.68 -5.99
C PRO A 122 5.03 17.62 -5.40
N GLY A 123 6.27 17.57 -5.90
CA GLY A 123 7.28 16.59 -5.45
C GLY A 123 7.05 15.16 -5.94
N LEU A 124 5.92 14.87 -6.59
CA LEU A 124 5.62 13.57 -7.18
C LEU A 124 5.42 13.74 -8.69
N ASN A 125 6.07 12.93 -9.52
CA ASN A 125 5.75 12.91 -10.96
C ASN A 125 4.46 12.12 -11.26
N LYS A 126 3.40 12.37 -10.48
CA LYS A 126 2.11 11.70 -10.55
C LYS A 126 0.97 12.71 -10.68
N ARG A 127 -0.12 12.32 -11.33
CA ARG A 127 -1.31 13.14 -11.54
C ARG A 127 -2.51 12.51 -10.87
N ILE A 128 -3.40 13.35 -10.35
CA ILE A 128 -4.75 12.97 -9.93
C ILE A 128 -5.70 13.58 -10.96
N SER A 129 -6.70 12.80 -11.37
CA SER A 129 -7.76 13.24 -12.28
C SER A 129 -9.11 12.90 -11.66
N LEU A 130 -9.97 13.90 -11.53
CA LEU A 130 -11.33 13.81 -11.01
C LEU A 130 -12.27 14.37 -12.07
N LYS A 131 -13.38 13.67 -12.35
CA LYS A 131 -14.33 14.04 -13.41
C LYS A 131 -15.27 15.14 -12.93
N GLN A 132 -15.61 15.13 -11.64
CA GLN A 132 -16.45 16.14 -11.02
C GLN A 132 -15.92 16.48 -9.63
N VAL A 133 -15.71 17.75 -9.39
CA VAL A 133 -15.36 18.29 -8.08
C VAL A 133 -16.31 19.42 -7.76
N ALA A 134 -17.02 19.29 -6.64
CA ALA A 134 -17.72 20.40 -6.02
C ALA A 134 -17.36 20.52 -4.55
N VAL A 135 -17.35 21.75 -4.05
CA VAL A 135 -17.12 22.08 -2.65
C VAL A 135 -18.33 22.85 -2.18
N LYS A 136 -18.96 22.42 -1.09
CA LYS A 136 -20.09 23.13 -0.47
C LYS A 136 -19.77 23.33 0.99
N GLY A 137 -20.45 24.26 1.64
CA GLY A 137 -20.27 24.41 3.07
C GLY A 137 -20.99 25.60 3.63
N ALA A 138 -20.73 25.81 4.91
CA ALA A 138 -21.27 26.92 5.65
C ALA A 138 -20.23 27.39 6.67
N LEU A 139 -20.23 28.69 6.92
CA LEU A 139 -19.54 29.30 8.04
C LEU A 139 -20.60 29.71 9.05
N ASP A 140 -20.44 29.26 10.29
CA ASP A 140 -21.28 29.69 11.42
C ASP A 140 -20.38 30.21 12.54
N ASN A 141 -20.74 31.36 13.07
CA ASN A 141 -20.06 31.99 14.19
C ASN A 141 -20.91 31.75 15.44
N SER A 142 -20.69 30.61 16.11
CA SER A 142 -21.55 30.13 17.19
C SER A 142 -21.25 30.75 18.56
N GLY A 143 -20.22 31.60 18.69
CA GLY A 143 -19.88 32.33 19.92
C GLY A 143 -18.53 33.07 19.85
N THR A 144 -18.10 33.71 20.94
CA THR A 144 -16.89 34.55 20.99
C THR A 144 -15.56 33.79 20.98
N GLU A 145 -15.56 32.47 21.22
CA GLU A 145 -14.34 31.68 21.43
C GLU A 145 -14.11 30.56 20.40
N SER A 146 -15.06 30.34 19.48
CA SER A 146 -14.95 29.28 18.47
C SER A 146 -15.64 29.65 17.15
N LEU A 147 -14.95 29.41 16.04
CA LEU A 147 -15.51 29.50 14.69
C LEU A 147 -15.79 28.09 14.16
N GLY A 148 -17.05 27.84 13.78
CA GLY A 148 -17.47 26.59 13.15
C GLY A 148 -17.42 26.69 11.62
N ALA A 149 -16.77 25.74 10.97
CA ALA A 149 -16.72 25.66 9.51
C ALA A 149 -17.14 24.27 9.02
N GLN A 150 -18.15 24.24 8.16
CA GLN A 150 -18.50 23.04 7.40
C GLN A 150 -17.90 23.13 6.00
N VAL A 151 -17.21 22.08 5.57
CA VAL A 151 -16.62 21.97 4.23
C VAL A 151 -16.91 20.57 3.69
N ASP A 152 -17.84 20.47 2.76
CA ASP A 152 -18.24 19.23 2.14
C ASP A 152 -17.70 19.17 0.71
N PHE A 153 -17.22 18.00 0.30
CA PHE A 153 -16.70 17.76 -1.04
C PHE A 153 -17.56 16.69 -1.73
N GLU A 154 -17.93 16.94 -2.97
CA GLU A 154 -18.46 15.94 -3.90
C GLU A 154 -17.35 15.66 -4.92
N LEU A 155 -16.81 14.45 -4.91
CA LEU A 155 -15.69 14.00 -5.75
C LEU A 155 -16.15 12.79 -6.56
N ASP A 156 -16.47 13.01 -7.84
CA ASP A 156 -17.15 12.03 -8.68
C ASP A 156 -18.42 11.50 -7.98
N ASP A 157 -18.51 10.19 -7.71
CA ASP A 157 -19.62 9.56 -6.99
C ASP A 157 -19.46 9.59 -5.46
N GLY A 158 -18.31 10.06 -4.96
CA GLY A 158 -17.95 10.10 -3.56
C GLY A 158 -18.31 11.42 -2.88
N ARG A 159 -18.53 11.36 -1.56
CA ARG A 159 -18.81 12.52 -0.72
C ARG A 159 -17.91 12.53 0.50
N ILE A 160 -17.40 13.70 0.86
CA ILE A 160 -16.63 13.92 2.07
C ILE A 160 -17.32 15.04 2.83
N PHE A 161 -17.88 14.74 3.99
CA PHE A 161 -18.47 15.73 4.88
C PHE A 161 -17.44 16.09 5.94
N THR A 162 -17.21 17.39 6.15
CA THR A 162 -16.30 17.83 7.20
C THR A 162 -16.88 18.95 8.04
N HIS A 163 -16.63 18.88 9.34
CA HIS A 163 -16.98 19.92 10.29
C HIS A 163 -15.75 20.24 11.13
N TRP A 164 -15.42 21.52 11.26
CA TRP A 164 -14.23 22.01 11.93
C TRP A 164 -14.61 23.04 13.00
N ASP A 165 -14.06 22.84 14.18
CA ASP A 165 -14.14 23.77 15.31
C ASP A 165 -12.76 24.42 15.49
N LEU A 166 -12.66 25.70 15.16
CA LEU A 166 -11.44 26.50 15.32
C LEU A 166 -11.56 27.28 16.63
N ARG A 167 -10.67 27.03 17.59
CA ARG A 167 -10.70 27.68 18.91
C ARG A 167 -9.74 28.85 19.02
N ALA A 168 -10.02 29.77 19.95
CA ALA A 168 -9.18 30.93 20.23
C ALA A 168 -7.73 30.57 20.64
N ASP A 169 -7.50 29.39 21.24
CA ASP A 169 -6.17 28.87 21.57
C ASP A 169 -5.40 28.30 20.36
N LYS A 170 -5.96 28.47 19.15
CA LYS A 170 -5.45 27.95 17.86
C LYS A 170 -5.50 26.43 17.74
N SER A 171 -6.19 25.73 18.65
CA SER A 171 -6.52 24.32 18.44
C SER A 171 -7.63 24.17 17.41
N ILE A 172 -7.54 23.13 16.60
CA ILE A 172 -8.54 22.78 15.60
C ILE A 172 -8.98 21.34 15.88
N SER A 173 -10.27 21.14 16.06
CA SER A 173 -10.88 19.80 16.09
C SER A 173 -11.75 19.63 14.85
N GLY A 174 -11.71 18.46 14.23
CA GLY A 174 -12.42 18.16 12.99
C GLY A 174 -13.14 16.82 13.05
N LYS A 175 -14.31 16.74 12.44
CA LYS A 175 -15.01 15.47 12.14
C LYS A 175 -15.07 15.30 10.64
N ILE A 176 -14.72 14.12 10.16
CA ILE A 176 -14.73 13.77 8.73
C ILE A 176 -15.55 12.51 8.55
N ARG A 177 -16.47 12.53 7.59
CA ARG A 177 -17.22 11.37 7.14
C ARG A 177 -17.09 11.23 5.63
N ILE A 178 -16.54 10.10 5.19
CA ILE A 178 -16.34 9.77 3.79
C ILE A 178 -17.37 8.72 3.40
N GLU A 179 -18.12 9.00 2.32
CA GLU A 179 -19.07 8.08 1.72
C GLU A 179 -18.65 7.76 0.28
N ASN A 180 -18.50 6.46 -0.01
CA ASN A 180 -18.34 5.94 -1.36
C ASN A 180 -17.26 6.64 -2.22
N LEU A 181 -16.14 7.05 -1.61
CA LEU A 181 -15.07 7.70 -2.34
C LEU A 181 -14.32 6.68 -3.19
N ALA A 182 -14.30 6.88 -4.50
CA ALA A 182 -13.61 5.98 -5.42
C ALA A 182 -12.10 5.94 -5.15
N LEU A 183 -11.50 4.75 -5.14
CA LEU A 183 -10.07 4.56 -4.92
C LEU A 183 -9.25 4.66 -6.21
N GLU A 184 -9.87 4.49 -7.37
CA GLU A 184 -9.23 4.55 -8.71
C GLU A 184 -8.23 5.72 -8.86
N PRO A 185 -8.57 6.98 -8.52
CA PRO A 185 -7.66 8.12 -8.74
C PRO A 185 -6.44 8.10 -7.81
N PHE A 186 -6.51 7.36 -6.70
CA PHE A 186 -5.50 7.38 -5.64
C PHE A 186 -4.55 6.18 -5.68
N ILE A 187 -4.94 5.07 -6.31
CA ILE A 187 -4.10 3.85 -6.40
C ILE A 187 -2.78 4.09 -7.15
N PRO A 188 -2.71 4.88 -8.23
CA PRO A 188 -1.43 5.22 -8.87
C PRO A 188 -0.45 5.94 -7.95
N LEU A 189 -0.91 6.51 -6.83
CA LEU A 189 -0.08 7.24 -5.87
C LEU A 189 0.75 6.33 -4.97
N LEU A 190 0.36 5.05 -4.84
CA LEU A 190 1.07 4.09 -4.01
C LEU A 190 2.56 3.97 -4.38
N PRO A 191 3.45 3.74 -3.39
CA PRO A 191 4.89 3.66 -3.61
C PRO A 191 5.25 2.29 -4.19
N ALA A 192 5.11 2.14 -5.50
CA ALA A 192 5.56 0.98 -6.26
C ALA A 192 6.44 1.44 -7.44
N ASN A 193 7.40 0.60 -7.81
CA ASN A 193 8.30 0.86 -8.95
C ASN A 193 7.57 0.84 -10.29
N HIS A 194 6.47 0.07 -10.37
CA HIS A 194 5.60 0.01 -11.53
C HIS A 194 4.25 0.65 -11.21
N GLU A 195 3.65 1.27 -12.21
CA GLU A 195 2.36 1.95 -12.07
C GLU A 195 1.28 0.94 -11.65
N LEU A 196 0.62 1.23 -10.53
CA LEU A 196 -0.55 0.49 -10.06
C LEU A 196 -1.82 1.20 -10.48
N ARG A 197 -2.85 0.42 -10.80
CA ARG A 197 -4.17 0.91 -11.18
C ARG A 197 -5.26 0.11 -10.48
N ALA A 198 -6.42 0.71 -10.31
CA ALA A 198 -7.63 0.02 -9.92
C ALA A 198 -8.72 0.24 -10.98
N LYS A 199 -9.66 -0.69 -11.08
CA LYS A 199 -10.87 -0.52 -11.92
C LYS A 199 -12.13 -0.39 -11.06
N SER A 200 -12.02 -0.74 -9.79
CA SER A 200 -13.04 -0.76 -8.76
C SER A 200 -12.41 -0.48 -7.40
N GLY A 201 -13.24 -0.16 -6.43
CA GLY A 201 -12.79 0.14 -5.08
C GLY A 201 -13.42 1.43 -4.58
N SER A 202 -14.08 1.35 -3.43
CA SER A 202 -14.56 2.52 -2.70
C SER A 202 -14.06 2.50 -1.28
N VAL A 203 -13.90 3.68 -0.69
CA VAL A 203 -13.60 3.85 0.73
C VAL A 203 -14.71 4.63 1.42
N GLN A 204 -15.04 4.18 2.62
CA GLN A 204 -15.88 4.88 3.58
C GLN A 204 -15.09 5.05 4.87
N SER A 205 -15.35 6.14 5.57
CA SER A 205 -14.66 6.42 6.84
C SER A 205 -15.48 7.33 7.73
N GLU A 206 -15.38 7.11 9.03
CA GLU A 206 -15.69 8.12 10.03
C GLU A 206 -14.41 8.36 10.83
N SER A 207 -13.99 9.63 10.92
CA SER A 207 -12.73 10.01 11.53
C SER A 207 -12.83 11.33 12.29
N VAL A 208 -12.02 11.46 13.32
CA VAL A 208 -11.79 12.70 14.05
C VAL A 208 -10.36 13.17 13.82
N ILE A 209 -10.18 14.47 13.69
CA ILE A 209 -8.89 15.14 13.57
C ILE A 209 -8.71 16.10 14.73
N ASP A 210 -7.50 16.15 15.27
CA ASP A 210 -7.09 17.18 16.24
C ASP A 210 -5.75 17.76 15.83
N ILE A 211 -5.66 19.09 15.86
CA ILE A 211 -4.45 19.84 15.54
C ILE A 211 -4.18 20.82 16.69
N LYS A 212 -2.98 20.79 17.25
CA LYS A 212 -2.54 21.71 18.30
C LYS A 212 -1.06 22.04 18.15
N GLY A 213 -0.75 23.27 17.76
CA GLY A 213 0.62 23.66 17.45
C GLY A 213 1.15 22.88 16.25
N ASP A 214 2.23 22.12 16.43
CA ASP A 214 2.81 21.21 15.43
C ASP A 214 2.30 19.77 15.52
N ALA A 215 1.50 19.45 16.55
CA ALA A 215 0.92 18.13 16.72
C ALA A 215 -0.35 17.98 15.87
N PHE A 216 -0.39 16.88 15.11
CA PHE A 216 -1.53 16.45 14.31
C PHE A 216 -1.91 15.02 14.72
N SER A 217 -3.20 14.76 14.87
CA SER A 217 -3.70 13.39 14.96
C SER A 217 -4.99 13.20 14.18
N ILE A 218 -5.13 12.01 13.57
CA ILE A 218 -6.37 11.55 12.96
C ILE A 218 -6.65 10.13 13.45
N ALA A 219 -7.89 9.86 13.84
CA ALA A 219 -8.31 8.55 14.31
C ALA A 219 -9.72 8.20 13.85
N GLY A 220 -9.97 6.94 13.57
CA GLY A 220 -11.26 6.49 13.06
C GLY A 220 -11.24 5.07 12.54
N ASP A 221 -12.19 4.79 11.66
CA ASP A 221 -12.36 3.51 10.98
C ASP A 221 -12.37 3.71 9.45
N LEU A 222 -11.91 2.70 8.71
CA LEU A 222 -11.97 2.66 7.23
C LEU A 222 -12.65 1.37 6.77
N HIS A 223 -13.57 1.49 5.82
CA HIS A 223 -14.18 0.36 5.11
C HIS A 223 -13.82 0.47 3.62
N LEU A 224 -13.11 -0.52 3.09
CA LEU A 224 -12.67 -0.60 1.69
C LEU A 224 -13.43 -1.72 0.99
N ASN A 225 -14.29 -1.38 0.04
CA ASN A 225 -15.16 -2.35 -0.63
C ASN A 225 -14.74 -2.59 -2.07
N ASP A 226 -14.82 -3.85 -2.50
CA ASP A 226 -14.59 -4.32 -3.88
C ASP A 226 -13.32 -3.72 -4.52
N LEU A 227 -12.18 -3.84 -3.86
CA LEU A 227 -10.91 -3.34 -4.39
C LEU A 227 -10.30 -4.34 -5.36
N ASP A 228 -9.80 -3.82 -6.49
CA ASP A 228 -8.89 -4.54 -7.38
C ASP A 228 -7.64 -3.71 -7.67
N ILE A 229 -6.47 -4.31 -7.53
CA ILE A 229 -5.19 -3.67 -7.83
C ILE A 229 -4.54 -4.45 -8.98
N TRP A 230 -4.13 -3.70 -9.98
CA TRP A 230 -3.48 -4.18 -11.19
C TRP A 230 -2.13 -3.50 -11.35
N GLU A 231 -1.15 -4.25 -11.84
CA GLU A 231 0.08 -3.67 -12.39
C GLU A 231 -0.17 -3.30 -13.86
N ALA A 232 0.25 -2.11 -14.26
CA ALA A 232 0.11 -1.66 -15.65
C ALA A 232 0.78 -2.65 -16.62
N GLY A 233 0.03 -3.09 -17.64
CA GLY A 233 0.49 -4.05 -18.64
C GLY A 233 0.25 -5.52 -18.31
N GLN A 234 -0.20 -5.85 -17.09
CA GLN A 234 -0.51 -7.23 -16.71
C GLN A 234 -1.95 -7.64 -17.06
N GLN A 235 -2.13 -8.93 -17.36
CA GLN A 235 -3.43 -9.51 -17.77
C GLN A 235 -4.33 -9.90 -16.60
N HIS A 236 -3.77 -10.00 -15.40
CA HIS A 236 -4.49 -10.43 -14.20
C HIS A 236 -4.28 -9.43 -13.07
N ALA A 237 -5.28 -9.31 -12.19
CA ALA A 237 -5.15 -8.52 -10.97
C ALA A 237 -4.02 -9.09 -10.09
N LEU A 238 -3.27 -8.17 -9.47
CA LEU A 238 -2.24 -8.45 -8.47
C LEU A 238 -2.88 -8.84 -7.13
N LEU A 239 -3.93 -8.11 -6.76
CA LEU A 239 -4.64 -8.24 -5.50
C LEU A 239 -6.10 -7.85 -5.73
N THR A 240 -7.03 -8.63 -5.20
CA THR A 240 -8.44 -8.21 -5.08
C THR A 240 -8.95 -8.54 -3.70
N TRP A 241 -9.98 -7.83 -3.24
CA TRP A 241 -10.78 -8.28 -2.09
C TRP A 241 -12.22 -7.76 -2.18
N LYS A 242 -13.12 -8.39 -1.42
CA LYS A 242 -14.52 -7.96 -1.33
C LYS A 242 -14.76 -6.88 -0.28
N ALA A 243 -14.16 -7.04 0.89
CA ALA A 243 -14.24 -6.06 1.96
C ALA A 243 -12.95 -6.04 2.77
N GLY A 244 -12.50 -4.85 3.14
CA GLY A 244 -11.36 -4.61 4.01
C GLY A 244 -11.73 -3.58 5.08
N ASP A 245 -11.61 -3.95 6.36
CA ASP A 245 -11.94 -3.09 7.49
C ASP A 245 -10.66 -2.74 8.27
N VAL A 246 -10.34 -1.46 8.35
CA VAL A 246 -9.30 -0.93 9.25
C VAL A 246 -10.01 -0.36 10.47
N ASN A 247 -9.94 -1.10 11.58
CA ASN A 247 -10.62 -0.75 12.82
C ASN A 247 -9.68 0.06 13.72
N GLN A 248 -10.19 1.17 14.25
CA GLN A 248 -9.53 2.05 15.20
C GLN A 248 -8.11 2.40 14.78
N PHE A 249 -7.95 2.94 13.57
CA PHE A 249 -6.66 3.52 13.21
C PHE A 249 -6.44 4.81 14.00
N ASN A 250 -5.19 5.10 14.31
CA ASN A 250 -4.76 6.33 14.93
C ASN A 250 -3.40 6.72 14.36
N PHE A 251 -3.38 7.78 13.57
CA PHE A 251 -2.15 8.37 13.08
C PHE A 251 -1.85 9.64 13.89
N ARG A 252 -0.62 9.76 14.39
CA ARG A 252 -0.12 10.96 15.06
C ARG A 252 1.17 11.42 14.42
N HIS A 253 1.33 12.73 14.33
CA HIS A 253 2.54 13.37 13.85
C HIS A 253 2.89 14.58 14.72
N SER A 254 4.18 14.73 15.07
CA SER A 254 4.74 15.99 15.56
C SER A 254 6.21 16.09 15.18
N LYS A 255 6.79 17.29 15.24
CA LYS A 255 8.23 17.46 14.92
C LYS A 255 9.13 16.69 15.89
N ALA A 256 8.73 16.61 17.16
CA ALA A 256 9.51 15.97 18.21
C ALA A 256 9.40 14.43 18.21
N LEU A 257 8.23 13.88 17.89
CA LEU A 257 7.96 12.44 18.00
C LEU A 257 7.93 11.71 16.64
N GLY A 258 8.01 12.44 15.52
CA GLY A 258 7.86 11.86 14.19
C GLY A 258 6.43 11.42 13.91
N SER A 259 6.30 10.45 12.99
CA SER A 259 5.00 9.92 12.56
C SER A 259 4.78 8.52 13.12
N LYS A 260 3.62 8.30 13.76
CA LYS A 260 3.20 6.99 14.26
C LYS A 260 1.81 6.63 13.77
N LEU A 261 1.65 5.44 13.19
CA LEU A 261 0.37 4.81 12.87
C LEU A 261 0.14 3.63 13.82
N SER A 262 -1.02 3.59 14.47
CA SER A 262 -1.48 2.43 15.25
C SER A 262 -2.83 1.96 14.72
N VAL A 263 -3.03 0.65 14.59
CA VAL A 263 -4.28 0.05 14.11
C VAL A 263 -4.65 -1.12 15.03
N GLU A 264 -5.88 -1.17 15.52
CA GLU A 264 -6.35 -2.29 16.35
C GLU A 264 -6.52 -3.55 15.52
N ALA A 265 -7.21 -3.46 14.38
CA ALA A 265 -7.35 -4.61 13.49
C ALA A 265 -7.53 -4.25 12.02
N LEU A 266 -6.83 -4.95 11.13
CA LEU A 266 -7.15 -5.05 9.72
C LEU A 266 -7.85 -6.38 9.45
N VAL A 267 -9.07 -6.35 8.91
CA VAL A 267 -9.82 -7.56 8.53
C VAL A 267 -10.11 -7.52 7.04
N VAL A 268 -9.67 -8.52 6.28
CA VAL A 268 -9.90 -8.61 4.83
C VAL A 268 -10.67 -9.88 4.51
N SER A 269 -11.80 -9.73 3.84
CA SER A 269 -12.70 -10.81 3.45
C SER A 269 -12.57 -11.12 1.96
N GLN A 270 -12.42 -12.40 1.66
CA GLN A 270 -12.23 -12.95 0.32
C GLN A 270 -11.10 -12.26 -0.47
N PRO A 271 -9.89 -12.09 0.11
CA PRO A 271 -8.77 -11.58 -0.66
C PRO A 271 -8.28 -12.64 -1.66
N VAL A 272 -7.91 -12.21 -2.86
CA VAL A 272 -7.19 -13.02 -3.84
C VAL A 272 -5.82 -12.42 -4.04
N PHE A 273 -4.77 -13.16 -3.68
CA PHE A 273 -3.38 -12.75 -3.85
C PHE A 273 -2.74 -13.49 -5.02
N ARG A 274 -2.06 -12.78 -5.90
CA ARG A 274 -1.25 -13.39 -6.95
C ARG A 274 0.23 -13.32 -6.61
N PHE A 275 0.85 -14.49 -6.50
CA PHE A 275 2.30 -14.61 -6.40
C PHE A 275 2.81 -15.34 -7.64
N GLU A 276 3.63 -14.66 -8.42
CA GLU A 276 4.14 -15.20 -9.68
C GLU A 276 5.66 -15.03 -9.73
N ILE A 277 6.35 -16.11 -10.13
CA ILE A 277 7.75 -16.11 -10.52
C ILE A 277 7.80 -16.09 -12.05
N ASP A 278 8.45 -15.10 -12.62
CA ASP A 278 8.57 -14.96 -14.07
C ASP A 278 9.58 -15.96 -14.67
N GLU A 279 9.69 -16.01 -16.00
CA GLU A 279 10.60 -16.93 -16.71
C GLU A 279 12.09 -16.73 -16.36
N LYS A 280 12.45 -15.58 -15.78
CA LYS A 280 13.81 -15.27 -15.31
C LYS A 280 14.02 -15.62 -13.84
N GLY A 281 12.99 -16.13 -13.15
CA GLY A 281 13.05 -16.50 -11.74
C GLY A 281 12.79 -15.34 -10.78
N PHE A 282 12.28 -14.19 -11.23
CA PHE A 282 11.97 -13.06 -10.37
C PHE A 282 10.50 -13.02 -9.98
N SER A 283 10.21 -12.73 -8.71
CA SER A 283 8.83 -12.56 -8.25
C SER A 283 8.25 -11.20 -8.67
N ASN A 284 6.95 -11.16 -8.91
CA ASN A 284 6.20 -9.92 -9.11
C ASN A 284 6.42 -8.92 -7.96
N PHE A 285 6.53 -9.37 -6.70
CA PHE A 285 6.85 -8.50 -5.55
C PHE A 285 8.24 -7.88 -5.63
N ARG A 286 9.26 -8.63 -6.07
CA ARG A 286 10.61 -8.09 -6.25
C ARG A 286 10.56 -6.95 -7.27
N ARG A 287 9.89 -7.11 -8.40
CA ARG A 287 9.77 -6.05 -9.40
C ARG A 287 9.07 -4.79 -8.86
N LEU A 288 8.02 -4.97 -8.06
CA LEU A 288 7.25 -3.86 -7.49
C LEU A 288 7.99 -3.04 -6.42
N PHE A 289 8.89 -3.67 -5.64
CA PHE A 289 9.45 -3.05 -4.43
C PHE A 289 10.97 -3.11 -4.28
N SER A 290 11.70 -3.83 -5.14
CA SER A 290 13.17 -3.86 -5.04
C SER A 290 13.77 -2.50 -5.39
N LYS A 291 14.90 -2.14 -4.79
CA LYS A 291 15.63 -0.94 -5.22
C LYS A 291 16.08 -1.16 -6.66
N SER A 292 15.64 -0.29 -7.58
CA SER A 292 16.04 -0.37 -8.98
C SER A 292 17.55 -0.25 -9.10
N VAL A 293 18.20 -1.27 -9.68
CA VAL A 293 19.66 -1.29 -9.90
C VAL A 293 20.06 -0.36 -11.05
N ASN A 294 19.09 0.10 -11.86
CA ASN A 294 19.30 1.02 -12.99
C ASN A 294 19.05 2.49 -12.62
N SER A 295 19.57 2.94 -11.48
CA SER A 295 20.01 4.34 -11.38
C SER A 295 21.44 4.41 -11.92
N GLU A 296 21.57 4.28 -13.25
CA GLU A 296 22.83 4.57 -13.92
C GLU A 296 23.25 6.02 -13.63
N LEU A 297 24.38 6.15 -12.95
CA LEU A 297 25.43 7.14 -13.20
C LEU A 297 24.95 8.56 -13.54
N THR A 298 24.71 9.34 -12.49
CA THR A 298 25.21 10.72 -12.48
C THR A 298 26.19 10.85 -11.32
N GLN A 299 27.48 10.63 -11.62
CA GLN A 299 28.55 11.19 -10.82
C GLN A 299 28.42 12.72 -10.89
N VAL A 300 28.29 13.39 -9.74
CA VAL A 300 29.12 14.55 -9.37
C VAL A 300 29.19 14.65 -7.84
N GLY A 301 30.41 14.58 -7.31
CA GLY A 301 30.81 15.31 -6.10
C GLY A 301 30.82 14.53 -4.80
N ASP A 302 32.02 14.17 -4.34
CA ASP A 302 32.33 14.00 -2.93
C ASP A 302 31.85 15.24 -2.14
N GLN A 303 30.90 15.04 -1.24
CA GLN A 303 30.73 15.88 -0.07
C GLN A 303 30.84 15.02 1.17
N GLU A 304 31.87 15.32 1.94
CA GLU A 304 32.15 14.83 3.27
C GLU A 304 30.96 14.97 4.22
N ASP A 305 30.90 14.00 5.12
CA ASP A 305 30.05 13.85 6.29
C ASP A 305 29.52 15.16 6.89
N SER A 306 28.21 15.35 6.75
CA SER A 306 27.40 16.01 7.77
C SER A 306 26.64 14.92 8.53
N PRO A 307 26.59 14.93 9.88
CA PRO A 307 25.90 13.92 10.64
C PRO A 307 24.43 13.96 10.24
N SER A 308 23.99 12.93 9.52
CA SER A 308 22.59 12.76 9.17
C SER A 308 21.79 12.73 10.47
N SER A 309 21.03 13.80 10.71
CA SER A 309 19.90 13.74 11.62
C SER A 309 19.03 12.60 11.09
N SER A 310 19.05 11.46 11.76
CA SER A 310 18.22 10.31 11.40
C SER A 310 16.80 10.82 11.19
N PRO A 311 16.22 10.69 9.98
CA PRO A 311 14.85 11.13 9.74
C PRO A 311 13.98 10.47 10.78
N ALA A 312 13.10 11.23 11.45
CA ALA A 312 12.19 10.67 12.42
C ALA A 312 11.45 9.48 11.79
N GLN A 313 11.79 8.26 12.23
CA GLN A 313 11.36 7.03 11.56
C GLN A 313 9.84 6.90 11.69
N PHE A 314 9.15 6.69 10.56
CA PHE A 314 7.74 6.33 10.58
C PHE A 314 7.57 5.00 11.33
N GLN A 315 6.80 5.03 12.41
CA GLN A 315 6.47 3.83 13.20
C GLN A 315 5.06 3.36 12.85
N MET A 316 4.91 2.07 12.57
CA MET A 316 3.63 1.42 12.31
C MET A 316 3.47 0.26 13.26
N ASP A 317 2.36 0.23 13.98
CA ASP A 317 1.94 -0.88 14.84
C ASP A 317 0.53 -1.31 14.43
N MET A 318 0.33 -2.59 14.12
CA MET A 318 -1.01 -3.17 13.95
C MET A 318 -1.16 -4.37 14.86
N LYS A 319 -2.15 -4.34 15.75
CA LYS A 319 -2.31 -5.39 16.75
C LYS A 319 -2.77 -6.70 16.12
N THR A 320 -3.62 -6.67 15.11
CA THR A 320 -4.04 -7.89 14.41
C THR A 320 -4.36 -7.64 12.92
N ILE A 321 -3.92 -8.55 12.05
CA ILE A 321 -4.40 -8.70 10.68
C ILE A 321 -5.17 -10.03 10.61
N LYS A 322 -6.36 -10.02 10.01
CA LYS A 322 -7.15 -11.23 9.72
C LYS A 322 -7.49 -11.28 8.24
N LEU A 323 -7.19 -12.40 7.60
CA LEU A 323 -7.62 -12.72 6.24
C LEU A 323 -8.64 -13.85 6.36
N ARG A 324 -9.79 -13.71 5.70
CA ARG A 324 -10.91 -14.65 5.78
C ARG A 324 -11.29 -15.15 4.40
N ASP A 325 -11.40 -16.47 4.26
CA ASP A 325 -11.89 -17.13 3.05
C ASP A 325 -11.19 -16.65 1.76
N GLY A 326 -9.87 -16.47 1.84
CA GLY A 326 -9.06 -15.98 0.73
C GLY A 326 -8.63 -17.06 -0.25
N GLU A 327 -7.96 -16.60 -1.29
CA GLU A 327 -7.26 -17.43 -2.27
C GLU A 327 -5.84 -16.89 -2.51
N VAL A 328 -4.88 -17.80 -2.62
CA VAL A 328 -3.52 -17.50 -3.09
C VAL A 328 -3.29 -18.26 -4.37
N LEU A 329 -3.02 -17.52 -5.44
CA LEU A 329 -2.71 -18.05 -6.76
C LEU A 329 -1.18 -18.01 -6.94
N PHE A 330 -0.55 -19.17 -6.83
CA PHE A 330 0.87 -19.32 -7.07
C PHE A 330 1.15 -19.81 -8.50
N ALA A 331 2.09 -19.16 -9.16
CA ALA A 331 2.61 -19.58 -10.45
C ALA A 331 4.14 -19.48 -10.49
N ASP A 332 4.81 -20.52 -10.97
CA ASP A 332 6.21 -20.47 -11.36
C ASP A 332 6.33 -20.72 -12.86
N LEU A 333 6.58 -19.63 -13.58
CA LEU A 333 6.70 -19.59 -15.03
C LEU A 333 8.13 -19.91 -15.50
N ALA A 334 9.09 -20.12 -14.61
CA ALA A 334 10.42 -20.61 -14.96
C ALA A 334 10.45 -22.13 -15.17
N MET A 335 9.49 -22.85 -14.58
CA MET A 335 9.36 -24.31 -14.75
C MET A 335 8.75 -24.69 -16.12
N ARG A 336 9.06 -25.91 -16.58
CA ARG A 336 8.52 -26.49 -17.82
C ARG A 336 8.04 -27.93 -17.54
N PRO A 337 6.73 -28.21 -17.58
CA PRO A 337 5.60 -27.29 -17.79
C PRO A 337 5.50 -26.22 -16.69
N GLN A 338 4.75 -25.14 -16.95
CA GLN A 338 4.54 -24.06 -15.96
C GLN A 338 3.84 -24.63 -14.72
N PHE A 339 4.33 -24.24 -13.55
CA PHE A 339 3.83 -24.77 -12.28
C PHE A 339 2.77 -23.83 -11.71
N HIS A 340 1.59 -24.37 -11.41
CA HIS A 340 0.48 -23.62 -10.83
C HIS A 340 -0.08 -24.37 -9.63
N VAL A 341 -0.24 -23.67 -8.50
CA VAL A 341 -0.90 -24.20 -7.31
C VAL A 341 -1.77 -23.11 -6.71
N ASP A 342 -2.99 -23.48 -6.38
CA ASP A 342 -3.94 -22.64 -5.65
C ASP A 342 -4.04 -23.06 -4.19
N ILE A 343 -4.12 -22.06 -3.32
CA ILE A 343 -4.50 -22.22 -1.92
C ILE A 343 -5.85 -21.53 -1.75
N ARG A 344 -6.89 -22.30 -1.46
CA ARG A 344 -8.26 -21.79 -1.24
C ARG A 344 -8.65 -21.89 0.22
N ARG A 345 -9.74 -21.23 0.59
CA ARG A 345 -10.19 -21.13 1.99
C ARG A 345 -9.04 -20.66 2.88
N PHE A 346 -8.25 -19.73 2.36
CA PHE A 346 -7.05 -19.23 3.00
C PHE A 346 -7.45 -18.30 4.14
N ASN A 347 -7.21 -18.74 5.37
CA ASN A 347 -7.42 -17.95 6.56
C ASN A 347 -6.07 -17.65 7.18
N ALA A 348 -5.86 -16.40 7.60
CA ALA A 348 -4.65 -15.99 8.27
C ALA A 348 -4.97 -15.07 9.44
N THR A 349 -4.26 -15.23 10.54
CA THR A 349 -4.21 -14.27 11.65
C THR A 349 -2.75 -13.94 11.93
N VAL A 350 -2.40 -12.67 11.78
CA VAL A 350 -1.10 -12.14 12.19
C VAL A 350 -1.30 -11.18 13.34
N ARG A 351 -0.54 -11.31 14.43
CA ARG A 351 -0.65 -10.43 15.61
C ARG A 351 0.64 -9.67 15.86
N SER A 352 0.51 -8.47 16.43
CA SER A 352 1.64 -7.62 16.81
C SER A 352 2.55 -7.28 15.64
N VAL A 353 1.97 -6.85 14.52
CA VAL A 353 2.70 -6.38 13.33
C VAL A 353 3.33 -5.04 13.64
N SER A 354 4.64 -4.92 13.49
CA SER A 354 5.34 -3.66 13.72
C SER A 354 6.55 -3.54 12.81
N ASN A 355 6.83 -2.33 12.33
CA ASN A 355 8.08 -2.04 11.61
C ASN A 355 9.20 -1.57 12.55
N ALA A 356 8.97 -1.58 13.87
CA ALA A 356 10.00 -1.26 14.84
C ALA A 356 11.05 -2.40 14.92
N PRO A 357 12.36 -2.09 14.89
CA PRO A 357 13.41 -3.10 14.94
C PRO A 357 13.28 -4.06 16.13
N GLY A 358 13.50 -5.36 15.87
CA GLY A 358 13.48 -6.39 16.89
C GLY A 358 12.09 -6.79 17.40
N LYS A 359 11.01 -6.25 16.83
CA LYS A 359 9.65 -6.75 17.08
C LYS A 359 9.39 -8.00 16.24
N SER A 360 8.65 -8.93 16.82
CA SER A 360 8.23 -10.17 16.15
C SER A 360 6.72 -10.30 16.21
N SER A 361 6.15 -10.85 15.15
CA SER A 361 4.72 -11.01 14.98
C SER A 361 4.36 -12.49 14.91
N SER A 362 3.33 -12.89 15.64
CA SER A 362 2.84 -14.27 15.58
C SER A 362 1.99 -14.48 14.33
N ILE A 363 2.19 -15.59 13.63
CA ILE A 363 1.46 -15.97 12.42
C ILE A 363 0.73 -17.29 12.68
N ASP A 364 -0.54 -17.36 12.28
CA ASP A 364 -1.35 -18.58 12.22
C ASP A 364 -2.14 -18.57 10.90
N ILE A 365 -1.96 -19.61 10.08
CA ILE A 365 -2.55 -19.72 8.75
C ILE A 365 -3.12 -21.13 8.58
N ASP A 366 -4.26 -21.23 7.93
CA ASP A 366 -4.81 -22.48 7.40
C ASP A 366 -5.37 -22.30 5.98
N GLY A 367 -5.45 -23.39 5.24
CA GLY A 367 -6.00 -23.37 3.88
C GLY A 367 -6.03 -24.74 3.23
N VAL A 368 -6.54 -24.78 2.01
CA VAL A 368 -6.62 -25.98 1.18
C VAL A 368 -5.82 -25.79 -0.08
N VAL A 369 -4.82 -26.65 -0.26
CA VAL A 369 -3.82 -26.59 -1.32
C VAL A 369 -4.15 -27.64 -2.37
N ALA A 370 -4.00 -27.28 -3.65
CA ALA A 370 -4.19 -28.19 -4.78
C ALA A 370 -5.52 -28.96 -4.68
N LYS A 371 -6.60 -28.21 -4.42
CA LYS A 371 -8.01 -28.64 -4.31
C LYS A 371 -8.38 -29.52 -3.11
N SER A 372 -7.46 -30.33 -2.57
CA SER A 372 -7.81 -31.36 -1.57
C SER A 372 -6.91 -31.43 -0.34
N GLY A 373 -5.63 -31.08 -0.44
CA GLY A 373 -4.72 -31.18 0.69
C GLY A 373 -4.90 -30.01 1.67
N SER A 374 -4.64 -30.24 2.94
CA SER A 374 -4.70 -29.18 3.96
C SER A 374 -3.33 -28.59 4.21
N MET A 375 -3.28 -27.29 4.49
CA MET A 375 -2.09 -26.63 5.03
C MET A 375 -2.37 -25.94 6.35
N ARG A 376 -1.33 -25.87 7.18
CA ARG A 376 -1.27 -25.02 8.36
C ARG A 376 0.12 -24.42 8.48
N ALA A 377 0.23 -23.13 8.76
CA ALA A 377 1.50 -22.50 9.11
C ALA A 377 1.37 -21.77 10.44
N LYS A 378 2.36 -21.92 11.31
CA LYS A 378 2.42 -21.26 12.62
C LYS A 378 3.83 -20.82 12.92
N GLY A 379 3.97 -19.70 13.62
CA GLY A 379 5.27 -19.27 14.10
C GLY A 379 5.35 -17.78 14.29
N GLN A 380 6.55 -17.23 14.11
CA GLN A 380 6.89 -15.85 14.41
C GLN A 380 7.79 -15.28 13.31
N ALA A 381 7.57 -14.03 12.93
CA ALA A 381 8.39 -13.34 11.95
C ALA A 381 8.55 -11.86 12.30
N SER A 382 9.76 -11.34 12.12
CA SER A 382 10.01 -9.90 12.11
C SER A 382 9.60 -9.30 10.78
N PHE A 383 8.84 -8.19 10.83
CA PHE A 383 8.30 -7.51 9.64
C PHE A 383 9.28 -6.50 9.03
N ASP A 384 10.18 -5.94 9.83
CA ASP A 384 11.21 -5.01 9.40
C ASP A 384 12.27 -5.70 8.53
N ASP A 385 12.74 -6.88 8.96
CA ASP A 385 13.60 -7.75 8.15
C ASP A 385 13.39 -9.23 8.55
N PRO A 386 12.58 -10.01 7.79
CA PRO A 386 12.35 -11.42 8.05
C PRO A 386 13.62 -12.28 8.06
N ARG A 387 14.73 -11.80 7.48
CA ARG A 387 16.02 -12.52 7.47
C ARG A 387 16.72 -12.51 8.83
N ARG A 388 16.35 -11.56 9.71
CA ARG A 388 17.01 -11.35 11.01
C ARG A 388 16.39 -12.19 12.11
N ASN A 389 15.07 -12.39 12.07
CA ASN A 389 14.37 -13.17 13.07
C ASN A 389 13.06 -13.75 12.51
N ASN A 390 13.09 -15.04 12.20
CA ASN A 390 11.95 -15.81 11.74
C ASN A 390 12.03 -17.23 12.29
N ASP A 391 10.89 -17.78 12.69
CA ASP A 391 10.73 -19.18 13.07
C ASP A 391 9.32 -19.61 12.61
N LEU A 392 9.25 -20.44 11.58
CA LEU A 392 8.00 -20.87 10.98
C LEU A 392 7.96 -22.39 10.85
N THR A 393 6.86 -22.97 11.33
CA THR A 393 6.48 -24.35 11.05
C THR A 393 5.35 -24.37 10.04
N LEU A 394 5.52 -25.13 8.96
CA LEU A 394 4.49 -25.36 7.95
C LEU A 394 4.19 -26.85 7.87
N ASN A 395 2.92 -27.21 7.94
CA ASN A 395 2.45 -28.58 7.82
C ASN A 395 1.50 -28.66 6.64
N PHE A 396 1.80 -29.56 5.72
CA PHE A 396 0.92 -29.91 4.63
C PHE A 396 0.53 -31.37 4.77
N LYS A 397 -0.75 -31.67 4.62
CA LYS A 397 -1.27 -33.04 4.73
C LYS A 397 -2.11 -33.37 3.53
N ASP A 398 -1.91 -34.59 3.05
CA ASP A 398 -2.73 -35.23 2.05
C ASP A 398 -2.75 -34.43 0.74
N LEU A 399 -1.57 -33.95 0.33
CA LEU A 399 -1.42 -33.28 -0.96
C LEU A 399 -1.40 -34.33 -2.09
N PRO A 400 -2.10 -34.10 -3.21
CA PRO A 400 -1.96 -34.94 -4.40
C PRO A 400 -0.55 -34.76 -4.98
N LEU A 401 0.27 -35.82 -4.97
CA LEU A 401 1.69 -35.72 -5.36
C LEU A 401 1.85 -35.31 -6.83
N ASN A 402 0.93 -35.74 -7.70
CA ASN A 402 0.92 -35.36 -9.12
C ASN A 402 0.67 -33.86 -9.37
N ALA A 403 0.15 -33.09 -8.39
CA ALA A 403 0.05 -31.64 -8.51
C ALA A 403 1.43 -30.96 -8.58
N PHE A 404 2.48 -31.64 -8.13
CA PHE A 404 3.87 -31.16 -8.16
C PHE A 404 4.68 -31.73 -9.33
N ASN A 405 4.03 -32.40 -10.29
CA ASN A 405 4.67 -32.92 -11.50
C ASN A 405 5.57 -31.90 -12.23
N PRO A 406 5.16 -30.62 -12.42
CA PRO A 406 6.03 -29.62 -13.03
C PRO A 406 7.41 -29.53 -12.36
N ALA A 407 7.46 -29.58 -11.02
CA ALA A 407 8.70 -29.56 -10.28
C ALA A 407 9.48 -30.89 -10.45
N VAL A 408 8.83 -32.04 -10.31
CA VAL A 408 9.50 -33.35 -10.46
C VAL A 408 10.07 -33.53 -11.87
N MET A 409 9.33 -33.11 -12.90
CA MET A 409 9.80 -33.14 -14.29
C MET A 409 10.98 -32.18 -14.51
N THR A 410 10.88 -30.95 -14.00
CA THR A 410 11.93 -29.92 -14.15
C THR A 410 13.23 -30.30 -13.45
N PHE A 411 13.14 -31.01 -12.33
CA PHE A 411 14.29 -31.20 -11.44
C PHE A 411 14.82 -32.64 -11.40
N ALA A 412 13.96 -33.65 -11.60
CA ALA A 412 14.32 -35.06 -11.54
C ALA A 412 14.12 -35.82 -12.86
N GLY A 413 13.46 -35.22 -13.85
CA GLY A 413 13.31 -35.81 -15.19
C GLY A 413 12.30 -36.96 -15.28
N HIS A 414 11.36 -37.06 -14.34
CA HIS A 414 10.30 -38.07 -14.35
C HIS A 414 8.92 -37.46 -14.10
N GLN A 415 7.88 -38.17 -14.53
CA GLN A 415 6.51 -37.91 -14.14
C GLN A 415 6.13 -38.69 -12.88
N ILE A 416 5.18 -38.16 -12.11
CA ILE A 416 4.47 -38.91 -11.07
C ILE A 416 3.00 -39.06 -11.50
N THR A 417 2.49 -40.29 -11.54
CA THR A 417 1.09 -40.55 -11.91
C THR A 417 0.17 -40.55 -10.69
N GLY A 418 0.71 -40.85 -9.51
CA GLY A 418 -0.08 -41.05 -8.29
C GLY A 418 0.73 -40.93 -7.00
N GLY A 419 0.01 -40.91 -5.88
CA GLY A 419 0.56 -40.82 -4.53
C GLY A 419 0.10 -39.61 -3.73
N ARG A 420 0.37 -39.63 -2.43
CA ARG A 420 0.03 -38.57 -1.48
C ARG A 420 1.27 -38.06 -0.78
N LEU A 421 1.32 -36.75 -0.56
CA LEU A 421 2.45 -36.04 0.03
C LEU A 421 2.02 -35.35 1.32
N ASN A 422 2.75 -35.61 2.40
CA ASN A 422 2.76 -34.80 3.60
C ASN A 422 4.12 -34.12 3.75
N LEU A 423 4.11 -32.86 4.17
CA LEU A 423 5.31 -32.08 4.43
C LEU A 423 5.25 -31.52 5.84
N ASN A 424 6.28 -31.75 6.65
CA ASN A 424 6.49 -31.01 7.89
C ASN A 424 7.78 -30.20 7.74
N LEU A 425 7.61 -28.89 7.64
CA LEU A 425 8.68 -27.93 7.38
C LEU A 425 8.89 -27.10 8.64
N HIS A 426 10.13 -26.88 9.03
CA HIS A 426 10.49 -25.96 10.10
C HIS A 426 11.68 -25.11 9.65
N TYR A 427 11.48 -23.81 9.56
CA TYR A 427 12.45 -22.86 9.04
C TYR A 427 12.72 -21.78 10.07
N GLN A 428 14.00 -21.58 10.36
CA GLN A 428 14.48 -20.57 11.28
C GLN A 428 15.51 -19.69 10.56
N ALA A 429 15.31 -18.38 10.57
CA ALA A 429 16.31 -17.42 10.13
C ALA A 429 16.71 -16.55 11.32
N LYS A 430 18.01 -16.49 11.60
CA LYS A 430 18.58 -15.65 12.65
C LYS A 430 19.84 -14.97 12.15
N ASP A 431 19.85 -13.64 12.21
CA ASP A 431 21.01 -12.82 11.81
C ASP A 431 21.53 -13.12 10.39
N GLY A 432 20.62 -13.49 9.47
CA GLY A 432 20.96 -13.88 8.10
C GLY A 432 21.28 -15.37 7.90
N GLU A 433 21.43 -16.15 8.97
CA GLU A 433 21.63 -17.60 8.87
C GLU A 433 20.29 -18.33 8.84
N LEU A 434 19.99 -19.01 7.74
CA LEU A 434 18.83 -19.87 7.57
C LEU A 434 19.17 -21.30 7.98
N LYS A 435 18.29 -21.92 8.76
CA LYS A 435 18.24 -23.35 9.02
C LYS A 435 16.85 -23.86 8.66
N GLY A 436 16.77 -24.90 7.85
CA GLY A 436 15.52 -25.53 7.45
C GLY A 436 15.56 -27.02 7.72
N SER A 437 14.47 -27.56 8.27
CA SER A 437 14.22 -28.99 8.36
C SER A 437 12.99 -29.32 7.53
N ASN A 438 13.12 -30.29 6.63
CA ASN A 438 12.10 -30.69 5.67
C ASN A 438 11.84 -32.19 5.83
N GLN A 439 10.81 -32.56 6.58
CA GLN A 439 10.32 -33.93 6.58
C GLN A 439 9.34 -34.10 5.42
N ILE A 440 9.65 -35.06 4.56
CA ILE A 440 8.91 -35.38 3.35
C ILE A 440 8.39 -36.80 3.53
N VAL A 441 7.07 -36.94 3.63
CA VAL A 441 6.41 -38.25 3.73
C VAL A 441 5.57 -38.47 2.50
N ILE A 442 5.92 -39.47 1.71
CA ILE A 442 5.21 -39.84 0.49
C ILE A 442 4.57 -41.20 0.70
N LYS A 443 3.30 -41.35 0.33
CA LYS A 443 2.57 -42.62 0.37
C LYS A 443 2.15 -43.04 -1.02
N LYS A 444 2.38 -44.32 -1.36
CA LYS A 444 1.94 -44.97 -2.60
C LYS A 444 2.38 -44.18 -3.83
N VAL A 445 3.68 -43.87 -3.90
CA VAL A 445 4.22 -43.13 -5.05
C VAL A 445 4.11 -43.99 -6.31
N GLU A 446 3.58 -43.41 -7.38
CA GLU A 446 3.55 -44.08 -8.68
C GLU A 446 4.43 -43.29 -9.65
N LEU A 447 5.60 -43.86 -9.97
CA LEU A 447 6.54 -43.26 -10.91
C LEU A 447 6.05 -43.52 -12.35
N GLY A 448 5.91 -42.44 -13.11
CA GLY A 448 5.58 -42.48 -14.53
C GLY A 448 6.82 -42.51 -15.43
N GLY A 449 6.60 -42.16 -16.71
CA GLY A 449 7.66 -42.13 -17.72
C GLY A 449 8.75 -41.08 -17.45
N GLU A 450 9.93 -41.34 -18.01
CA GLU A 450 11.01 -40.35 -18.12
C GLU A 450 10.61 -39.22 -19.07
N VAL A 451 11.08 -38.01 -18.76
CA VAL A 451 10.98 -36.87 -19.66
C VAL A 451 12.04 -37.04 -20.76
N SER A 452 11.58 -37.19 -22.02
CA SER A 452 12.42 -37.51 -23.17
C SER A 452 13.61 -36.57 -23.37
N ASP A 453 13.40 -35.27 -23.15
CA ASP A 453 14.38 -34.21 -23.45
C ASP A 453 14.97 -33.57 -22.19
N PHE A 454 15.02 -34.32 -21.08
CA PHE A 454 15.52 -33.82 -19.80
C PHE A 454 17.00 -33.47 -19.86
N GLN A 455 17.33 -32.20 -19.62
CA GLN A 455 18.70 -31.67 -19.62
C GLN A 455 19.37 -31.67 -18.24
N GLY A 456 18.63 -32.01 -17.18
CA GLY A 456 19.15 -32.01 -15.81
C GLY A 456 19.93 -33.28 -15.46
N LYS A 457 20.44 -33.33 -14.22
CA LYS A 457 21.07 -34.53 -13.68
C LYS A 457 20.04 -35.65 -13.54
N LYS A 458 20.19 -36.74 -14.30
CA LYS A 458 19.33 -37.94 -14.17
C LYS A 458 19.51 -38.57 -12.80
N LEU A 459 18.45 -38.55 -11.98
CA LEU A 459 18.44 -39.16 -10.65
C LEU A 459 17.88 -40.59 -10.75
N PRO A 460 18.42 -41.56 -9.99
CA PRO A 460 17.97 -42.95 -10.01
C PRO A 460 16.66 -43.13 -9.22
N LEU A 461 15.59 -42.44 -9.62
CA LEU A 461 14.35 -42.34 -8.84
C LEU A 461 13.71 -43.70 -8.57
N GLY A 462 13.62 -44.57 -9.58
CA GLY A 462 13.03 -45.90 -9.40
C GLY A 462 13.76 -46.73 -8.33
N LEU A 463 15.09 -46.74 -8.36
CA LEU A 463 15.89 -47.45 -7.35
C LEU A 463 15.82 -46.77 -5.99
N ALA A 464 15.84 -45.44 -5.95
CA ALA A 464 15.73 -44.70 -4.69
C ALA A 464 14.36 -44.94 -4.01
N ILE A 465 13.27 -44.94 -4.78
CA ILE A 465 11.92 -45.29 -4.31
C ILE A 465 11.93 -46.71 -3.73
N ALA A 466 12.40 -47.70 -4.50
CA ALA A 466 12.42 -49.09 -4.07
C ALA A 466 13.28 -49.37 -2.81
N LEU A 467 14.24 -48.50 -2.50
CA LEU A 467 15.09 -48.61 -1.31
C LEU A 467 14.59 -47.79 -0.11
N LEU A 468 13.81 -46.73 -0.36
CA LEU A 468 13.29 -45.84 0.67
C LEU A 468 11.88 -46.21 1.13
N GLU A 469 11.13 -46.88 0.27
CA GLU A 469 9.77 -47.31 0.53
C GLU A 469 9.78 -48.47 1.53
N ASP A 470 9.01 -48.32 2.61
CA ASP A 470 8.82 -49.33 3.63
C ASP A 470 7.72 -50.34 3.24
N SER A 471 7.36 -51.23 4.17
CA SER A 471 6.32 -52.24 3.93
C SER A 471 4.91 -51.68 3.82
N ASP A 472 4.70 -50.41 4.17
CA ASP A 472 3.42 -49.71 4.18
C ASP A 472 3.31 -48.74 2.99
N ASP A 473 4.09 -48.97 1.93
CA ASP A 473 4.20 -48.10 0.74
C ASP A 473 4.54 -46.65 1.11
N THR A 474 5.35 -46.44 2.17
CA THR A 474 5.67 -45.11 2.70
C THR A 474 7.16 -44.81 2.59
N ILE A 475 7.47 -43.63 2.06
CA ILE A 475 8.80 -43.03 2.08
C ILE A 475 8.78 -41.90 3.10
N ASP A 476 9.63 -41.94 4.12
CA ASP A 476 9.81 -40.86 5.11
C ASP A 476 11.27 -40.41 5.13
N VAL A 477 11.52 -39.20 4.66
CA VAL A 477 12.86 -38.62 4.57
C VAL A 477 12.88 -37.25 5.23
N THR A 478 13.83 -37.03 6.14
CA THR A 478 14.11 -35.71 6.71
C THR A 478 15.36 -35.12 6.10
N ILE A 479 15.23 -33.92 5.53
CA ILE A 479 16.30 -33.19 4.85
C ILE A 479 16.54 -31.86 5.54
N ASN A 480 17.72 -31.71 6.11
CA ASN A 480 18.15 -30.47 6.72
C ASN A 480 18.95 -29.62 5.72
N ILE A 481 18.67 -28.33 5.70
CA ILE A 481 19.39 -27.33 4.91
C ILE A 481 19.87 -26.20 5.80
N ALA A 482 20.98 -25.58 5.41
CA ALA A 482 21.49 -24.38 6.04
C ALA A 482 22.14 -23.48 4.97
N GLY A 483 22.11 -22.17 5.19
CA GLY A 483 22.77 -21.21 4.32
C GLY A 483 22.57 -19.77 4.76
N ASN A 484 23.44 -18.88 4.30
CA ASN A 484 23.35 -17.47 4.61
C ASN A 484 22.49 -16.74 3.56
N VAL A 485 21.39 -16.12 3.98
CA VAL A 485 20.41 -15.46 3.09
C VAL A 485 20.87 -14.10 2.57
N ASP A 486 21.97 -13.56 3.12
CA ASP A 486 22.60 -12.34 2.65
C ASP A 486 23.65 -12.62 1.55
N ALA A 487 23.98 -13.89 1.30
CA ALA A 487 24.93 -14.27 0.26
C ALA A 487 24.33 -14.06 -1.16
N PRO A 488 25.04 -13.44 -2.11
CA PRO A 488 24.54 -13.19 -3.47
C PRO A 488 24.10 -14.45 -4.23
N GLU A 489 24.76 -15.56 -3.97
CA GLU A 489 24.51 -16.88 -4.53
C GLU A 489 23.39 -17.66 -3.81
N PHE A 490 22.81 -17.09 -2.74
CA PHE A 490 21.79 -17.76 -1.96
C PHE A 490 20.52 -18.03 -2.79
N SER A 491 20.12 -19.30 -2.82
CA SER A 491 18.85 -19.74 -3.41
C SER A 491 18.19 -20.77 -2.50
N ALA A 492 17.05 -20.42 -1.90
CA ALA A 492 16.30 -21.33 -1.04
C ALA A 492 15.85 -22.60 -1.79
N SER A 493 15.36 -22.46 -3.02
CA SER A 493 14.98 -23.60 -3.86
C SER A 493 16.18 -24.44 -4.27
N GLY A 494 17.32 -23.80 -4.57
CA GLY A 494 18.58 -24.47 -4.88
C GLY A 494 19.09 -25.34 -3.73
N LEU A 495 19.08 -24.82 -2.49
CA LEU A 495 19.50 -25.55 -1.29
C LEU A 495 18.65 -26.80 -1.04
N VAL A 496 17.32 -26.67 -1.14
CA VAL A 496 16.39 -27.78 -0.97
C VAL A 496 16.64 -28.85 -2.04
N TRP A 497 16.73 -28.45 -3.32
CA TRP A 497 16.90 -29.40 -4.41
C TRP A 497 18.25 -30.13 -4.38
N GLN A 498 19.33 -29.42 -4.05
CA GLN A 498 20.65 -30.02 -3.88
C GLN A 498 20.63 -31.09 -2.78
N ALA A 499 19.99 -30.80 -1.65
CA ALA A 499 19.89 -31.75 -0.55
C ALA A 499 19.05 -32.98 -0.91
N ILE A 500 17.93 -32.81 -1.64
CA ILE A 500 17.14 -33.93 -2.20
C ILE A 500 17.99 -34.79 -3.14
N SER A 501 18.67 -34.18 -4.12
CA SER A 501 19.54 -34.90 -5.07
C SER A 501 20.63 -35.71 -4.36
N ASN A 502 21.22 -35.15 -3.29
CA ASN A 502 22.25 -35.82 -2.51
C ASN A 502 21.69 -37.04 -1.77
N VAL A 503 20.53 -36.93 -1.12
CA VAL A 503 19.88 -38.07 -0.45
C VAL A 503 19.60 -39.19 -1.46
N LEU A 504 18.95 -38.86 -2.57
CA LEU A 504 18.58 -39.84 -3.60
C LEU A 504 19.81 -40.55 -4.20
N THR A 505 20.88 -39.79 -4.50
CA THR A 505 22.14 -40.35 -5.01
C THR A 505 22.82 -41.26 -3.97
N ASN A 506 22.85 -40.83 -2.70
CA ASN A 506 23.50 -41.60 -1.64
C ASN A 506 22.77 -42.89 -1.30
N VAL A 507 21.44 -42.89 -1.34
CA VAL A 507 20.64 -44.10 -1.08
C VAL A 507 20.81 -45.10 -2.21
N ALA A 508 20.64 -44.67 -3.46
CA ALA A 508 20.77 -45.54 -4.63
C ALA A 508 22.17 -46.16 -4.78
N THR A 509 23.23 -45.49 -4.29
CA THR A 509 24.60 -46.01 -4.33
C THR A 509 25.00 -46.82 -3.10
N ALA A 510 24.22 -46.81 -2.01
CA ALA A 510 24.58 -47.46 -0.75
C ALA A 510 24.80 -48.98 -0.87
N PRO A 511 23.93 -49.77 -1.54
CA PRO A 511 24.13 -51.21 -1.68
C PRO A 511 25.43 -51.55 -2.44
N PHE A 512 25.73 -50.81 -3.51
CA PHE A 512 26.92 -51.02 -4.31
C PHE A 512 28.21 -50.63 -3.57
N ARG A 513 28.18 -49.57 -2.75
CA ARG A 513 29.31 -49.21 -1.89
C ARG A 513 29.59 -50.30 -0.85
N ALA A 514 28.56 -50.87 -0.24
CA ALA A 514 28.71 -51.98 0.70
C ALA A 514 29.31 -53.22 0.02
N LEU A 515 28.83 -53.57 -1.18
CA LEU A 515 29.41 -54.66 -1.98
C LEU A 515 30.86 -54.37 -2.39
N GLY A 516 31.18 -53.15 -2.83
CA GLY A 516 32.55 -52.76 -3.18
C GLY A 516 33.51 -52.80 -1.99
N ALA A 517 33.01 -52.47 -0.79
CA ALA A 517 33.77 -52.58 0.46
C ALA A 517 34.04 -54.05 0.83
N LEU A 518 33.05 -54.94 0.66
CA LEU A 518 33.19 -56.39 0.89
C LEU A 518 34.13 -57.05 -0.13
N LEU A 519 34.15 -56.57 -1.37
CA LEU A 519 35.01 -57.06 -2.46
C LEU A 519 36.42 -56.45 -2.44
N GLY A 520 36.78 -55.64 -1.45
CA GLY A 520 38.13 -55.10 -1.28
C GLY A 520 38.53 -53.99 -2.26
N MET A 521 37.59 -53.41 -3.02
CA MET A 521 37.88 -52.36 -4.01
C MET A 521 38.00 -50.93 -3.41
N GLY A 522 37.85 -50.75 -2.09
CA GLY A 522 37.86 -49.44 -1.43
C GLY A 522 39.25 -48.81 -1.18
N ARG A 523 40.34 -49.37 -1.73
CA ARG A 523 41.72 -48.92 -1.44
C ARG A 523 42.51 -48.42 -2.64
N LEU A 524 41.87 -48.22 -3.79
CA LEU A 524 42.47 -47.57 -4.96
C LEU A 524 41.57 -46.41 -5.38
N VAL A 525 42.21 -45.28 -5.69
CA VAL A 525 41.64 -43.97 -6.04
C VAL A 525 41.32 -43.07 -4.83
N GLY A 526 42.37 -42.57 -4.21
CA GLY A 526 42.41 -41.16 -3.85
C GLY A 526 43.19 -40.42 -4.92
N PHE A 527 42.55 -39.47 -5.60
CA PHE A 527 43.06 -38.19 -6.10
C PHE A 527 41.88 -37.32 -6.52
#